data_AF-A0A817LCQ9-F1
#
_entry.id   AF-A0A817LCQ9-F1
#
_cell.length_a   1.000
_cell.length_b   1.000
_cell.length_c   1.000
_cell.angle_alpha   90.00
_cell.angle_beta   90.00
_cell.angle_gamma   90.00
#
_symmetry.space_group_name_H-M   'P 1'
#
loop_
_entity.id
_entity.type
_entity.pdbx_description
1 polymer ?
#
loop_
_entity_poly.entity_id
_entity_poly.type
_entity_poly.pdbx_seq_one_letter_code
_entity_poly.pdbx_strand_id
1 'polypeptide(L)'
;SFQGHTGPIHDLCQILIGRFHLLLTGSSDFSVRLWDIITGTCLCTFLFPNEIHSICVSSFSKTIYCGTDMGTIFIVPLRRLLTQFGEFQH
;
A
#
# COMPACT_ATOMS: atom_id res chain seq x y z
N SER A 1 -13.69 11.18 -0.59
CA SER A 1 -12.24 11.46 -0.69
C SER A 1 -11.53 10.68 0.41
N PHE A 2 -10.31 10.19 0.15
CA PHE A 2 -9.52 9.45 1.14
C PHE A 2 -8.72 10.47 1.97
N GLN A 3 -8.89 10.46 3.30
CA GLN A 3 -8.31 11.45 4.21
C GLN A 3 -7.39 10.76 5.21
N GLY A 4 -6.20 11.32 5.46
CA GLY A 4 -5.31 10.83 6.50
C GLY A 4 -3.81 11.02 6.23
N HIS A 5 -3.39 11.19 4.98
CA HIS A 5 -2.02 11.60 4.70
C HIS A 5 -1.77 13.03 5.20
N THR A 6 -0.62 13.27 5.81
CA THR A 6 -0.23 14.60 6.31
C THR A 6 0.78 15.32 5.42
N GLY A 7 1.09 14.73 4.26
CA GLY A 7 1.98 15.28 3.24
C GLY A 7 1.48 14.99 1.83
N PRO A 8 2.14 15.56 0.81
CA PRO A 8 1.84 15.28 -0.59
C PRO A 8 1.77 13.78 -0.90
N ILE A 9 0.79 13.39 -1.71
CA ILE A 9 0.68 12.03 -2.24
C ILE A 9 1.36 12.04 -3.62
N HIS A 10 2.34 11.16 -3.81
CA HIS A 10 3.12 11.11 -5.05
C HIS A 10 2.66 10.01 -5.99
N ASP A 11 2.11 8.93 -5.46
CA ASP A 11 1.70 7.79 -6.26
C ASP A 11 0.52 7.02 -5.66
N LEU A 12 -0.19 6.30 -6.52
CA LEU A 12 -1.35 5.48 -6.21
C LEU A 12 -1.29 4.18 -7.02
N CYS A 13 -1.59 3.05 -6.39
CA CYS A 13 -1.61 1.76 -7.06
C CYS A 13 -2.85 0.95 -6.64
N GLN A 14 -3.69 0.58 -7.61
CA GLN A 14 -4.83 -0.28 -7.34
C GLN A 14 -4.39 -1.75 -7.20
N ILE A 15 -4.93 -2.42 -6.20
CA ILE A 15 -4.74 -3.85 -5.95
C ILE A 15 -6.09 -4.55 -6.01
N LEU A 16 -6.10 -5.72 -6.66
CA LEU A 16 -7.21 -6.68 -6.59
C LEU A 16 -6.73 -7.96 -5.88
N ILE A 17 -7.35 -8.26 -4.76
CA ILE A 17 -7.12 -9.47 -3.98
C ILE A 17 -8.47 -10.18 -3.85
N GLY A 18 -8.66 -11.24 -4.63
CA GLY A 18 -9.97 -11.90 -4.77
C GLY A 18 -11.07 -10.89 -5.11
N ARG A 19 -12.00 -10.70 -4.18
CA ARG A 19 -13.12 -9.74 -4.29
C ARG A 19 -12.84 -8.35 -3.71
N PHE A 20 -11.70 -8.15 -3.07
CA PHE A 20 -11.35 -6.91 -2.39
C PHE A 20 -10.70 -5.92 -3.36
N HIS A 21 -11.34 -4.76 -3.52
CA HIS A 21 -10.85 -3.64 -4.31
C HIS A 21 -10.11 -2.67 -3.39
N LEU A 22 -8.78 -2.70 -3.48
CA LEU A 22 -7.92 -1.96 -2.56
C LEU A 22 -7.10 -0.92 -3.32
N LEU A 23 -6.74 0.15 -2.62
CA LEU A 23 -5.87 1.20 -3.14
C LEU A 23 -4.67 1.35 -2.22
N LEU A 24 -3.47 1.40 -2.79
CA LEU A 24 -2.26 1.87 -2.11
C LEU A 24 -1.99 3.32 -2.48
N THR A 25 -1.50 4.11 -1.53
CA THR A 25 -1.05 5.48 -1.76
C THR A 25 0.29 5.72 -1.06
N GLY A 26 1.22 6.42 -1.72
CA GLY A 26 2.56 6.73 -1.20
C GLY A 26 2.76 8.23 -1.05
N SER A 27 3.41 8.65 0.03
CA SER A 27 3.47 10.06 0.41
C SER A 27 4.82 10.49 0.99
N SER A 28 5.07 11.81 0.94
CA SER A 28 6.11 12.50 1.71
C SER A 28 5.92 12.43 3.22
N ASP A 29 4.76 12.00 3.73
CA ASP A 29 4.57 11.75 5.18
C ASP A 29 5.22 10.45 5.68
N PHE A 30 6.13 9.89 4.89
CA PHE A 30 6.87 8.66 5.15
C PHE A 30 5.98 7.41 5.26
N SER A 31 4.79 7.44 4.66
CA SER A 31 3.87 6.32 4.71
C SER A 31 3.39 5.82 3.36
N VAL A 32 3.13 4.51 3.31
CA VAL A 32 2.23 3.90 2.34
C VAL A 32 0.96 3.49 3.06
N ARG A 33 -0.20 3.90 2.55
CA ARG A 33 -1.51 3.52 3.13
C ARG A 33 -2.25 2.58 2.21
N LEU A 34 -2.92 1.59 2.81
CA LEU A 34 -3.85 0.69 2.14
C LEU A 34 -5.26 1.09 2.49
N TRP A 35 -6.09 1.26 1.47
CA TRP A 35 -7.47 1.71 1.60
C TRP A 35 -8.42 0.67 1.03
N ASP A 36 -9.58 0.54 1.67
CA ASP A 36 -10.76 -0.05 1.05
C ASP A 36 -11.39 1.00 0.11
N ILE A 37 -11.50 0.68 -1.18
CA ILE A 37 -12.00 1.64 -2.18
C ILE A 37 -13.48 1.96 -1.97
N ILE A 38 -14.27 0.99 -1.51
CA ILE A 38 -15.73 1.11 -1.42
C ILE A 38 -16.13 2.02 -0.26
N THR A 39 -15.49 1.81 0.89
CA THR A 39 -15.79 2.53 2.14
C THR A 39 -14.94 3.78 2.31
N GLY A 40 -13.80 3.88 1.62
CA GLY A 40 -12.81 4.95 1.82
C GLY A 40 -11.98 4.78 3.09
N THR A 41 -12.09 3.64 3.78
CA THR A 41 -11.45 3.41 5.07
C THR A 41 -9.96 3.09 4.90
N CYS A 42 -9.10 3.72 5.71
CA CYS A 42 -7.70 3.33 5.83
C CYS A 42 -7.60 2.01 6.59
N LEU A 43 -7.25 0.93 5.89
CA LEU A 43 -7.13 -0.41 6.46
C LEU A 43 -5.79 -0.60 7.15
N CYS A 44 -4.72 -0.07 6.56
CA CYS A 44 -3.35 -0.21 7.06
C CYS A 44 -2.49 0.99 6.70
N THR A 45 -1.48 1.25 7.53
CA THR A 45 -0.45 2.27 7.29
C THR A 45 0.92 1.62 7.50
N PHE A 46 1.76 1.65 6.47
CA PHE A 46 3.15 1.22 6.50
C PHE A 46 4.04 2.44 6.66
N LEU A 47 4.94 2.42 7.64
CA LEU A 47 5.85 3.54 7.91
C LEU A 47 7.25 3.20 7.40
N PHE A 48 7.91 4.20 6.81
CA PHE A 48 9.23 4.12 6.23
C PHE A 48 10.13 5.21 6.81
N PRO A 49 11.46 5.09 6.70
CA PRO A 49 12.39 6.13 7.15
C PRO A 49 12.55 7.29 6.15
N ASN A 50 11.93 7.21 4.96
CA ASN A 50 12.10 8.15 3.85
C ASN A 50 10.80 8.39 3.10
N GLU A 51 10.75 9.45 2.30
CA GLU A 51 9.59 9.82 1.51
C GLU A 51 9.31 8.76 0.43
N ILE A 52 8.03 8.50 0.16
CA ILE A 52 7.63 7.53 -0.85
C ILE A 52 7.20 8.27 -2.10
N HIS A 53 7.92 8.06 -3.19
CA HIS A 53 7.66 8.69 -4.49
C HIS A 53 7.02 7.78 -5.51
N SER A 54 7.19 6.46 -5.38
CA SER A 54 6.61 5.50 -6.31
C SER A 54 6.21 4.21 -5.63
N ILE A 55 5.15 3.60 -6.10
CA ILE A 55 4.64 2.31 -5.63
C ILE A 55 4.34 1.42 -6.82
N CYS A 56 4.76 0.17 -6.75
CA CYS A 56 4.23 -0.86 -7.64
C CYS A 56 3.98 -2.16 -6.89
N VAL A 57 3.13 -3.01 -7.46
CA VAL A 57 2.68 -4.24 -6.83
C VAL A 57 2.83 -5.38 -7.81
N SER A 58 3.36 -6.50 -7.33
CA SER A 58 3.32 -7.76 -8.06
C SER A 58 2.22 -8.65 -7.50
N SER A 59 1.20 -8.90 -8.32
CA SER A 59 0.10 -9.82 -8.01
C SER A 59 0.57 -11.28 -7.90
N PHE A 60 1.66 -11.62 -8.60
CA PHE A 60 2.26 -12.96 -8.59
C PHE A 60 3.04 -13.21 -7.30
N SER A 61 4.02 -12.36 -6.97
CA SER A 61 4.82 -12.52 -5.75
C SER A 61 4.14 -11.98 -4.49
N LYS A 62 2.94 -11.39 -4.63
CA LYS A 62 2.17 -10.75 -3.54
C LYS A 62 3.05 -9.80 -2.75
N THR A 63 3.68 -8.87 -3.43
CA THR A 63 4.70 -7.97 -2.87
C THR A 63 4.48 -6.55 -3.36
N ILE A 64 4.62 -5.58 -2.45
CA ILE A 64 4.64 -4.14 -2.73
C ILE A 64 6.09 -3.69 -2.78
N TYR A 65 6.41 -2.85 -3.76
CA TYR A 65 7.69 -2.15 -3.88
C TYR A 65 7.44 -0.66 -3.71
N CYS A 66 8.24 -0.01 -2.87
CA CYS A 66 8.12 1.42 -2.58
C CYS A 66 9.46 2.10 -2.88
N GLY A 67 9.50 3.00 -3.87
CA GLY A 67 10.68 3.77 -4.23
C GLY A 67 10.76 5.08 -3.45
N THR A 68 11.98 5.42 -3.00
CA THR A 68 12.24 6.62 -2.21
C THR A 68 13.13 7.63 -2.94
N ASP A 69 13.15 8.86 -2.42
CA ASP A 69 14.06 9.95 -2.82
C ASP A 69 15.54 9.61 -2.61
N MET A 70 15.84 8.75 -1.65
CA MET A 70 17.20 8.26 -1.34
C MET A 70 17.71 7.16 -2.28
N GLY A 71 17.02 6.91 -3.40
CA GLY A 71 17.38 5.86 -4.36
C GLY A 71 17.24 4.44 -3.79
N THR A 72 16.47 4.27 -2.72
CA THR A 72 16.23 2.97 -2.07
C THR A 72 14.86 2.43 -2.47
N ILE A 73 14.75 1.11 -2.59
CA ILE A 73 13.47 0.42 -2.80
C ILE A 73 13.20 -0.45 -1.58
N PHE A 74 12.09 -0.17 -0.89
CA PHE A 74 11.59 -1.03 0.17
C PHE A 74 10.65 -2.10 -0.39
N ILE A 75 10.69 -3.28 0.22
CA ILE A 75 9.92 -4.45 -0.21
C ILE A 75 9.01 -4.88 0.95
N VAL A 76 7.70 -4.88 0.72
CA VAL A 76 6.69 -5.25 1.72
C VAL A 76 5.87 -6.46 1.24
N PRO A 77 5.97 -7.64 1.88
CA PRO A 77 5.13 -8.78 1.55
C PRO A 77 3.66 -8.56 1.92
N LEU A 78 2.73 -8.76 0.97
CA LEU A 78 1.28 -8.65 1.20
C LEU A 78 0.70 -9.78 2.06
N ARG A 79 1.47 -10.84 2.30
CA ARG A 79 1.02 -12.04 3.03
C ARG A 79 0.42 -11.71 4.41
N ARG A 80 0.97 -10.69 5.09
CA ARG A 80 0.50 -10.24 6.41
C ARG A 80 -0.86 -9.55 6.38
N LEU A 81 -1.22 -8.92 5.26
CA LEU A 81 -2.53 -8.30 5.07
C LEU A 81 -3.58 -9.34 4.67
N LEU A 82 -3.20 -10.28 3.82
CA LEU A 82 -4.09 -11.31 3.28
C LEU A 82 -4.65 -12.26 4.34
N THR A 83 -3.92 -12.52 5.42
CA THR A 83 -4.41 -13.32 6.54
C THR A 83 -5.64 -12.68 7.20
N GLN A 84 -5.72 -11.35 7.17
CA GLN A 84 -6.82 -10.57 7.75
C GLN A 84 -8.09 -10.62 6.89
N PHE A 85 -7.96 -10.94 5.60
CA PHE A 85 -9.07 -11.05 4.64
C PHE A 85 -9.52 -12.50 4.40
N GLY A 86 -8.94 -13.48 5.10
CA GLY A 86 -9.39 -14.87 5.08
C GLY A 86 -8.97 -15.70 3.86
N GLU A 87 -8.00 -15.24 3.05
CA GLU A 87 -7.60 -15.92 1.80
C GLU A 87 -6.53 -17.04 1.97
N PHE A 88 -6.26 -17.51 3.19
CA PHE A 88 -5.28 -18.58 3.44
C PHE A 88 -5.85 -19.72 4.32
N GLN A 89 -6.95 -20.33 3.87
CA GLN A 89 -7.45 -21.60 4.45
C GLN A 89 -7.35 -22.80 3.48
N HIS A 90 -6.73 -22.66 2.30
CA HIS A 90 -6.49 -23.79 1.39
C HIS A 90 -5.10 -23.72 0.76
#